data_AF-A0A0F6H576-F1
#
_entry.id   AF-A0A0F6H576-F1
#
_cell.length_a   1.000
_cell.length_b   1.000
_cell.length_c   1.000
_cell.angle_alpha   90.00
_cell.angle_beta   90.00
_cell.angle_gamma   90.00
#
_symmetry.space_group_name_H-M   'P 1'
#
loop_
_entity.id
_entity.type
_entity.pdbx_description
1 polymer ?
#
loop_
_entity_poly.entity_id
_entity_poly.type
_entity_poly.pdbx_seq_one_letter_code
_entity_poly.pdbx_strand_id
1 'polypeptide(L)'
;MKVEDLRLRDQVLRSDGSWGTVTGIYYYNTEPTKVYNLEVEDNHTYIVGGDVLGIGYVVHNYIVDQKDKFLSGAEVEKAYKDHKKMGEKAEIKWGDKTYKKVNGEGEGVAVFVRDYDEKGTKEYIRITKDGLIEQKIKWKGQLGEFMANTLSGEKTKYFNTRGEEVSLQPDKLVRDGGSKKLPFDPVDTKLANNIVDKVKNDYEQSLRTEYANDKKLKLTPAQIDVKVKAEMAVYNRVADRTFKNSYTDENGNAIPHGSDEFLKALAKPEFNGQNSTKKPDGMEIPVKVVIEYMRTKYPDGKGYAPNLAPWNERIATHKENVHELNVELKTGLQKEGMSDKERKSFQKDMEKKIASESNKMYGVETERRHRMEEFEKSAHLIFGKNSKGEYNVSSSEIAKQTKAAICRADTNYLQSRANGRMEASFGEYFMNKIEMGDIRPGKSQTKGLVWDNAYLSGYEKTYPPKDEIPNDFDSSNAYTGEPLSYDYIQEITADLKPGQKVQVWTDTDSYGNPDRVNTTTPGPNHYYGFGKNQAGQLLYLNHTEQVVTYYDANGEMQRLKYGQVIPKEAWPYLRVFRVYK
;
A
#
# COMPACT_ATOMS: atom_id res chain seq x y z
N MET A 1 -40.14 -23.60 -9.82
CA MET A 1 -38.70 -23.31 -9.79
C MET A 1 -38.47 -22.11 -8.88
N LYS A 2 -37.45 -22.18 -8.02
CA LYS A 2 -37.14 -21.16 -7.01
C LYS A 2 -36.15 -20.18 -7.62
N VAL A 3 -36.53 -18.92 -7.70
CA VAL A 3 -35.65 -17.80 -8.09
C VAL A 3 -35.08 -17.23 -6.79
N GLU A 4 -33.78 -17.36 -6.58
CA GLU A 4 -33.03 -16.71 -5.49
C GLU A 4 -32.47 -15.43 -6.15
N ASP A 5 -32.98 -14.22 -5.88
CA ASP A 5 -32.37 -13.36 -4.85
C ASP A 5 -33.07 -11.99 -4.72
N LEU A 6 -34.37 -11.88 -5.01
CA LEU A 6 -35.14 -10.65 -4.78
C LEU A 6 -36.20 -10.86 -3.70
N ARG A 7 -36.09 -10.10 -2.61
CA ARG A 7 -36.99 -10.12 -1.46
C ARG A 7 -37.78 -8.81 -1.38
N LEU A 8 -38.97 -8.89 -0.79
CA LEU A 8 -39.71 -7.68 -0.41
C LEU A 8 -38.81 -6.80 0.46
N ARG A 9 -38.81 -5.50 0.16
CA ARG A 9 -38.01 -4.43 0.79
C ARG A 9 -36.55 -4.27 0.33
N ASP A 10 -36.09 -5.08 -0.62
CA ASP A 10 -34.79 -4.84 -1.25
C ASP A 10 -34.76 -3.46 -1.96
N GLN A 11 -33.60 -2.83 -1.95
CA GLN A 11 -33.36 -1.51 -2.53
C GLN A 11 -32.81 -1.63 -3.95
N VAL A 12 -33.45 -0.96 -4.90
CA VAL A 12 -33.05 -0.96 -6.31
C VAL A 12 -32.75 0.47 -6.77
N LEU A 13 -31.62 0.65 -7.45
CA LEU A 13 -31.16 1.95 -7.94
C LEU A 13 -31.82 2.27 -9.30
N ARG A 14 -32.45 3.43 -9.40
CA ARG A 14 -33.16 3.89 -10.61
C ARG A 14 -32.23 4.68 -11.53
N SER A 15 -32.63 4.80 -12.79
CA SER A 15 -31.84 5.49 -13.83
C SER A 15 -31.67 6.99 -13.61
N ASP A 16 -32.51 7.60 -12.76
CA ASP A 16 -32.38 8.99 -12.32
C ASP A 16 -31.45 9.16 -11.09
N GLY A 17 -30.89 8.06 -10.58
CA GLY A 17 -29.99 8.04 -9.42
C GLY A 17 -30.70 7.93 -8.06
N SER A 18 -32.02 7.81 -8.03
CA SER A 18 -32.78 7.61 -6.79
C SER A 18 -32.96 6.12 -6.44
N TRP A 19 -33.18 5.81 -5.16
CA TRP A 19 -33.43 4.43 -4.69
C TRP A 19 -34.93 4.14 -4.59
N GLY A 20 -35.34 2.93 -4.98
CA GLY A 20 -36.71 2.42 -4.83
C GLY A 20 -36.77 1.12 -4.04
N THR A 21 -37.88 0.91 -3.32
CA THR A 21 -38.09 -0.28 -2.47
C THR A 21 -39.04 -1.27 -3.14
N VAL A 22 -38.69 -2.56 -3.15
CA VAL A 22 -39.56 -3.63 -3.69
C VAL A 22 -40.76 -3.88 -2.78
N THR A 23 -41.99 -3.67 -3.27
CA THR A 23 -43.22 -3.78 -2.47
C THR A 23 -44.13 -4.97 -2.85
N GLY A 24 -43.86 -5.66 -3.96
CA GLY A 24 -44.63 -6.84 -4.42
C GLY A 24 -43.86 -7.66 -5.46
N ILE A 25 -44.17 -8.96 -5.58
CA ILE A 25 -43.56 -9.92 -6.53
C ILE A 25 -44.69 -10.77 -7.13
N TYR A 26 -44.80 -10.85 -8.46
CA TYR A 26 -45.82 -11.62 -9.17
C TYR A 26 -45.20 -12.40 -10.35
N TYR A 27 -45.78 -13.56 -10.71
CA TYR A 27 -45.24 -14.49 -11.72
C TYR A 27 -46.17 -14.59 -12.94
N TYR A 28 -45.63 -14.51 -14.16
CA TYR A 28 -46.34 -14.86 -15.39
C TYR A 28 -45.44 -15.71 -16.30
N ASN A 29 -45.99 -16.79 -16.86
CA ASN A 29 -45.35 -17.63 -17.87
C ASN A 29 -45.83 -17.18 -19.26
N THR A 30 -44.92 -16.89 -20.18
CA THR A 30 -45.24 -16.71 -21.61
C THR A 30 -44.30 -17.55 -22.47
N GLU A 31 -44.82 -18.19 -23.52
CA GLU A 31 -44.08 -19.13 -24.37
C GLU A 31 -43.07 -18.45 -25.33
N PRO A 32 -41.89 -19.06 -25.56
CA PRO A 32 -40.82 -18.48 -26.38
C PRO A 32 -41.03 -18.74 -27.89
N THR A 33 -40.63 -17.79 -28.74
CA THR A 33 -40.58 -17.96 -30.22
C THR A 33 -39.14 -17.91 -30.73
N LYS A 34 -38.78 -18.85 -31.62
CA LYS A 34 -37.42 -19.09 -32.17
C LYS A 34 -36.98 -18.07 -33.24
N VAL A 35 -35.70 -17.66 -33.21
CA VAL A 35 -34.89 -17.41 -34.42
C VAL A 35 -33.39 -17.68 -34.18
N TYR A 36 -32.70 -18.04 -35.26
CA TYR A 36 -31.48 -18.87 -35.40
C TYR A 36 -30.25 -18.66 -34.49
N ASN A 37 -29.72 -19.81 -34.05
CA ASN A 37 -28.45 -20.09 -33.36
C ASN A 37 -28.20 -19.37 -32.03
N LEU A 38 -29.01 -19.72 -31.04
CA LEU A 38 -28.59 -20.39 -29.79
C LEU A 38 -29.88 -20.83 -29.08
N GLU A 39 -29.93 -22.06 -28.59
CA GLU A 39 -31.02 -22.54 -27.74
C GLU A 39 -31.02 -21.71 -26.45
N VAL A 40 -32.12 -21.02 -26.18
CA VAL A 40 -32.35 -20.27 -24.94
C VAL A 40 -33.24 -21.14 -24.07
N GLU A 41 -32.76 -21.56 -22.90
CA GLU A 41 -33.62 -22.04 -21.82
C GLU A 41 -33.82 -20.92 -20.78
N ASP A 42 -35.09 -20.61 -20.56
CA ASP A 42 -35.75 -19.84 -19.50
C ASP A 42 -35.36 -18.38 -19.21
N ASN A 43 -36.10 -17.43 -19.84
CA ASN A 43 -36.10 -16.01 -19.46
C ASN A 43 -37.27 -15.67 -18.52
N HIS A 44 -36.97 -15.05 -17.38
CA HIS A 44 -37.96 -14.54 -16.41
C HIS A 44 -38.12 -13.01 -16.57
N THR A 45 -39.37 -12.54 -16.60
CA THR A 45 -39.72 -11.11 -16.74
C THR A 45 -40.32 -10.59 -15.43
N TYR A 46 -39.82 -9.46 -14.92
CA TYR A 46 -40.28 -8.82 -13.67
C TYR A 46 -40.96 -7.47 -13.96
N ILE A 47 -41.96 -7.07 -13.15
CA ILE A 47 -42.51 -5.71 -13.16
C ILE A 47 -42.33 -5.07 -11.78
N VAL A 48 -41.79 -3.84 -11.71
CA VAL A 48 -41.51 -3.10 -10.46
C VAL A 48 -42.30 -1.77 -10.40
N GLY A 49 -43.13 -1.62 -9.34
CA GLY A 49 -43.59 -0.33 -8.75
C GLY A 49 -45.11 -0.07 -8.70
N GLY A 50 -45.64 0.43 -7.56
CA GLY A 50 -46.99 1.01 -7.48
C GLY A 50 -47.38 1.65 -6.12
N ASP A 51 -47.40 2.99 -6.09
CA ASP A 51 -48.17 3.96 -5.25
C ASP A 51 -47.32 5.26 -5.21
N VAL A 52 -47.57 6.33 -5.98
CA VAL A 52 -48.76 7.22 -6.01
C VAL A 52 -49.18 7.63 -7.43
N LEU A 53 -48.49 7.19 -8.51
CA LEU A 53 -48.71 7.73 -9.88
C LEU A 53 -48.92 6.70 -11.00
N GLY A 54 -49.14 5.41 -10.70
CA GLY A 54 -49.63 4.44 -11.70
C GLY A 54 -48.66 4.09 -12.85
N ILE A 55 -47.34 4.21 -12.67
CA ILE A 55 -46.33 3.83 -13.68
C ILE A 55 -45.52 2.63 -13.18
N GLY A 56 -45.60 1.49 -13.86
CA GLY A 56 -44.83 0.27 -13.56
C GLY A 56 -43.78 -0.02 -14.66
N TYR A 57 -42.64 -0.62 -14.28
CA TYR A 57 -41.49 -0.86 -15.18
C TYR A 57 -41.19 -2.36 -15.36
N VAL A 58 -40.90 -2.79 -16.59
CA VAL A 58 -40.53 -4.18 -16.93
C VAL A 58 -39.00 -4.38 -16.90
N VAL A 59 -38.51 -5.45 -16.29
CA VAL A 59 -37.08 -5.81 -16.23
C VAL A 59 -36.88 -7.29 -16.63
N HIS A 60 -35.90 -7.56 -17.50
CA HIS A 60 -35.44 -8.92 -17.87
C HIS A 60 -33.99 -9.11 -17.45
N ASN A 61 -33.60 -10.34 -17.05
CA ASN A 61 -32.20 -10.69 -16.85
C ASN A 61 -31.66 -11.42 -18.10
N TYR A 62 -30.50 -11.04 -18.60
CA TYR A 62 -29.85 -11.69 -19.74
C TYR A 62 -28.60 -12.45 -19.27
N ILE A 63 -28.46 -13.72 -19.67
CA ILE A 63 -27.13 -14.30 -19.85
C ILE A 63 -26.53 -13.59 -21.07
N VAL A 64 -25.58 -12.68 -20.82
CA VAL A 64 -24.85 -12.01 -21.89
C VAL A 64 -23.59 -12.82 -22.15
N ASP A 65 -23.51 -13.41 -23.34
CA ASP A 65 -22.27 -13.97 -23.89
C ASP A 65 -21.19 -12.87 -23.77
N GLN A 66 -20.13 -13.15 -23.01
CA GLN A 66 -19.25 -12.11 -22.46
C GLN A 66 -18.54 -11.26 -23.54
N LYS A 67 -18.62 -11.65 -24.82
CA LYS A 67 -17.88 -11.10 -25.98
C LYS A 67 -18.07 -9.61 -26.25
N ASP A 68 -19.13 -8.97 -25.75
CA ASP A 68 -19.48 -7.59 -26.11
C ASP A 68 -18.95 -6.50 -25.14
N LYS A 69 -18.08 -6.84 -24.18
CA LYS A 69 -17.43 -5.85 -23.28
C LYS A 69 -15.91 -5.73 -23.45
N PHE A 70 -15.32 -6.51 -24.36
CA PHE A 70 -13.89 -6.54 -24.59
C PHE A 70 -13.45 -5.48 -25.62
N LEU A 71 -12.26 -4.93 -25.42
CA LEU A 71 -11.52 -4.32 -26.52
C LEU A 71 -10.86 -5.47 -27.30
N SER A 72 -11.22 -5.65 -28.57
CA SER A 72 -10.70 -6.77 -29.36
C SER A 72 -9.18 -6.67 -29.52
N GLY A 73 -8.48 -7.81 -29.58
CA GLY A 73 -7.02 -7.83 -29.77
C GLY A 73 -6.55 -7.01 -30.97
N ALA A 74 -7.36 -6.95 -32.04
CA ALA A 74 -7.10 -6.13 -33.22
C ALA A 74 -7.19 -4.62 -32.93
N GLU A 75 -8.19 -4.16 -32.16
CA GLU A 75 -8.33 -2.74 -31.79
C GLU A 75 -7.24 -2.30 -30.79
N VAL A 76 -6.79 -3.21 -29.92
CA VAL A 76 -5.64 -2.99 -29.02
C VAL A 76 -4.35 -2.80 -29.83
N GLU A 77 -4.10 -3.65 -30.82
CA GLU A 77 -2.91 -3.57 -31.67
C GLU A 77 -2.91 -2.30 -32.53
N LYS A 78 -4.08 -1.92 -33.06
CA LYS A 78 -4.33 -0.65 -33.77
C LYS A 78 -3.94 0.54 -32.89
N ALA A 79 -4.49 0.62 -31.67
CA ALA A 79 -4.36 1.78 -30.79
C ALA A 79 -2.98 1.91 -30.14
N TYR A 80 -2.23 0.80 -30.01
CA TYR A 80 -0.93 0.79 -29.33
C TYR A 80 0.27 0.61 -30.26
N LYS A 81 0.29 -0.37 -31.18
CA LYS A 81 1.45 -0.62 -32.06
C LYS A 81 1.42 0.21 -33.35
N ASP A 82 0.24 0.33 -33.95
CA ASP A 82 0.07 1.00 -35.25
C ASP A 82 -0.42 2.46 -35.14
N HIS A 83 -0.42 3.03 -33.94
CA HIS A 83 -0.93 4.39 -33.69
C HIS A 83 -0.25 5.48 -34.52
N LYS A 84 1.03 5.27 -34.92
CA LYS A 84 1.80 6.15 -35.81
C LYS A 84 1.38 6.07 -37.28
N LYS A 85 0.66 5.01 -37.68
CA LYS A 85 0.11 4.79 -39.02
C LYS A 85 -1.37 5.21 -39.12
N MET A 86 -2.00 5.58 -38.00
CA MET A 86 -3.39 6.02 -37.95
C MET A 86 -3.53 7.51 -38.34
N GLY A 87 -4.33 7.78 -39.38
CA GLY A 87 -4.72 9.15 -39.74
C GLY A 87 -5.63 9.84 -38.70
N GLU A 88 -5.85 11.14 -38.86
CA GLU A 88 -6.62 11.99 -37.93
C GLU A 88 -8.10 11.59 -37.77
N LYS A 89 -8.62 10.72 -38.66
CA LYS A 89 -10.00 10.20 -38.64
C LYS A 89 -10.10 8.77 -38.11
N ALA A 90 -9.07 8.25 -37.46
CA ALA A 90 -9.10 6.89 -36.92
C ALA A 90 -10.08 6.75 -35.75
N GLU A 91 -10.76 5.62 -35.68
CA GLU A 91 -11.72 5.29 -34.62
C GLU A 91 -11.40 3.94 -34.00
N ILE A 92 -11.75 3.78 -32.72
CA ILE A 92 -11.70 2.49 -32.02
C ILE A 92 -13.05 2.17 -31.39
N LYS A 93 -13.35 0.88 -31.25
CA LYS A 93 -14.58 0.38 -30.63
C LYS A 93 -14.29 -0.33 -29.32
N TRP A 94 -15.09 -0.02 -28.30
CA TRP A 94 -15.06 -0.70 -27.01
C TRP A 94 -16.50 -1.00 -26.57
N GLY A 95 -16.88 -2.28 -26.65
CA GLY A 95 -18.29 -2.68 -26.67
C GLY A 95 -19.05 -1.97 -27.79
N ASP A 96 -20.24 -1.45 -27.48
CA ASP A 96 -21.08 -0.71 -28.44
C ASP A 96 -20.63 0.75 -28.68
N LYS A 97 -19.60 1.21 -27.96
CA LYS A 97 -19.14 2.60 -28.02
C LYS A 97 -18.06 2.76 -29.09
N THR A 98 -18.18 3.83 -29.86
CA THR A 98 -17.18 4.24 -30.86
C THR A 98 -16.50 5.53 -30.42
N TYR A 99 -15.17 5.54 -30.40
CA TYR A 99 -14.35 6.67 -29.97
C TYR A 99 -13.50 7.18 -31.13
N LYS A 100 -13.42 8.50 -31.29
CA LYS A 100 -12.66 9.17 -32.35
C LYS A 100 -11.29 9.58 -31.84
N LYS A 101 -10.24 9.34 -32.64
CA LYS A 101 -8.88 9.74 -32.30
C LYS A 101 -8.81 11.27 -32.18
N VAL A 102 -8.14 11.74 -31.13
CA VAL A 102 -7.76 13.14 -30.94
C VAL A 102 -6.25 13.20 -30.70
N ASN A 103 -5.61 14.21 -31.27
CA ASN A 103 -4.18 14.45 -31.02
C ASN A 103 -4.04 15.00 -29.59
N GLY A 104 -3.80 14.10 -28.62
CA GLY A 104 -3.57 14.42 -27.22
C GLY A 104 -2.14 14.90 -26.95
N GLU A 105 -2.03 15.85 -26.03
CA GLU A 105 -0.82 16.50 -25.53
C GLU A 105 0.26 15.50 -25.05
N GLY A 106 1.44 15.52 -25.68
CA GLY A 106 2.69 14.96 -25.12
C GLY A 106 2.89 13.43 -25.16
N GLU A 107 3.99 13.03 -25.83
CA GLU A 107 4.66 11.71 -25.82
C GLU A 107 3.81 10.43 -26.06
N GLY A 108 3.59 10.11 -27.35
CA GLY A 108 3.80 8.74 -27.85
C GLY A 108 2.67 7.71 -27.81
N VAL A 109 1.44 8.04 -27.39
CA VAL A 109 0.28 7.12 -27.39
C VAL A 109 -1.00 7.82 -27.86
N ALA A 110 -1.81 7.19 -28.71
CA ALA A 110 -3.04 7.79 -29.24
C ALA A 110 -4.16 7.85 -28.19
N VAL A 111 -4.86 8.99 -28.14
CA VAL A 111 -6.02 9.25 -27.26
C VAL A 111 -7.28 9.27 -28.11
N PHE A 112 -8.37 8.73 -27.59
CA PHE A 112 -9.67 8.67 -28.28
C PHE A 112 -10.77 9.29 -27.41
N VAL A 113 -11.75 9.94 -28.01
CA VAL A 113 -12.82 10.65 -27.31
C VAL A 113 -14.20 10.34 -27.89
N ARG A 114 -15.22 10.40 -27.05
CA ARG A 114 -16.62 10.51 -27.44
C ARG A 114 -17.36 11.47 -26.51
N ASP A 115 -18.53 11.93 -26.93
CA ASP A 115 -19.45 12.60 -26.02
C ASP A 115 -20.10 11.55 -25.10
N TYR A 116 -20.03 11.80 -23.78
CA TYR A 116 -20.55 10.90 -22.75
C TYR A 116 -22.05 11.09 -22.57
N ASP A 117 -22.50 12.35 -22.62
CA ASP A 117 -23.89 12.77 -22.52
C ASP A 117 -24.18 13.96 -23.45
N GLU A 118 -25.46 14.32 -23.59
CA GLU A 118 -25.91 15.49 -24.36
C GLU A 118 -25.66 16.83 -23.64
N LYS A 119 -25.10 16.80 -22.42
CA LYS A 119 -24.86 17.98 -21.56
C LYS A 119 -23.43 18.51 -21.67
N GLY A 120 -22.64 17.97 -22.59
CA GLY A 120 -21.27 18.41 -22.88
C GLY A 120 -20.19 17.71 -22.06
N THR A 121 -20.51 16.60 -21.38
CA THR A 121 -19.52 15.72 -20.76
C THR A 121 -18.80 14.91 -21.83
N LYS A 122 -17.46 14.82 -21.75
CA LYS A 122 -16.64 14.05 -22.68
C LYS A 122 -15.99 12.85 -21.99
N GLU A 123 -15.97 11.73 -22.68
CA GLU A 123 -15.29 10.50 -22.26
C GLU A 123 -14.07 10.26 -23.15
N TYR A 124 -12.90 10.24 -22.53
CA TYR A 124 -11.62 9.96 -23.17
C TYR A 124 -11.15 8.57 -22.78
N ILE A 125 -10.54 7.86 -23.73
CA ILE A 125 -9.86 6.60 -23.48
C ILE A 125 -8.46 6.60 -24.10
N ARG A 126 -7.51 5.96 -23.42
CA ARG A 126 -6.19 5.61 -23.97
C ARG A 126 -5.82 4.19 -23.59
N ILE A 127 -5.08 3.50 -24.46
CA ILE A 127 -4.55 2.17 -24.18
C ILE A 127 -3.11 2.31 -23.70
N THR A 128 -2.84 1.86 -22.47
CA THR A 128 -1.54 1.96 -21.81
C THR A 128 -0.54 0.91 -22.32
N LYS A 129 0.75 1.06 -21.98
CA LYS A 129 1.83 0.15 -22.41
C LYS A 129 1.69 -1.28 -21.88
N ASP A 130 0.99 -1.44 -20.77
CA ASP A 130 0.64 -2.69 -20.10
C ASP A 130 -0.72 -3.26 -20.53
N GLY A 131 -1.35 -2.68 -21.57
CA GLY A 131 -2.54 -3.24 -22.21
C GLY A 131 -3.85 -2.93 -21.49
N LEU A 132 -3.90 -1.85 -20.72
CA LEU A 132 -5.05 -1.45 -19.93
C LEU A 132 -5.74 -0.26 -20.57
N ILE A 133 -7.03 -0.11 -20.30
CA ILE A 133 -7.87 0.97 -20.82
C ILE A 133 -8.00 2.00 -19.72
N GLU A 134 -7.31 3.12 -19.86
CA GLU A 134 -7.55 4.27 -19.00
C GLU A 134 -8.76 5.03 -19.55
N GLN A 135 -9.78 5.19 -18.72
CA GLN A 135 -10.99 5.96 -19.01
C GLN A 135 -11.01 7.24 -18.17
N LYS A 136 -11.19 8.38 -18.83
CA LYS A 136 -11.33 9.70 -18.20
C LYS A 136 -12.63 10.36 -18.58
N ILE A 137 -13.45 10.72 -17.59
CA ILE A 137 -14.68 11.49 -17.81
C ILE A 137 -14.43 12.93 -17.38
N LYS A 138 -14.71 13.89 -18.27
CA LYS A 138 -14.56 15.33 -18.04
C LYS A 138 -15.90 16.04 -18.25
N TRP A 139 -16.33 16.86 -17.28
CA TRP A 139 -17.57 17.64 -17.35
C TRP A 139 -17.37 19.11 -16.95
N LYS A 140 -18.36 19.95 -17.25
CA LYS A 140 -18.42 21.37 -16.85
C LYS A 140 -18.99 21.53 -15.43
N GLY A 141 -18.53 22.54 -14.71
CA GLY A 141 -18.84 22.71 -13.27
C GLY A 141 -20.21 23.26 -12.95
N GLN A 142 -20.63 23.02 -11.70
CA GLN A 142 -21.95 23.35 -11.18
C GLN A 142 -22.19 24.86 -10.94
N LEU A 143 -21.22 25.72 -11.27
CA LEU A 143 -21.31 27.18 -11.10
C LEU A 143 -21.66 27.95 -12.38
N GLY A 144 -22.06 27.27 -13.45
CA GLY A 144 -22.46 27.94 -14.70
C GLY A 144 -21.34 28.79 -15.30
N GLU A 145 -21.65 29.57 -16.34
CA GLU A 145 -20.71 30.30 -17.21
C GLU A 145 -19.85 31.41 -16.54
N PHE A 146 -19.73 31.45 -15.22
CA PHE A 146 -18.96 32.48 -14.53
C PHE A 146 -17.43 32.26 -14.62
N MET A 147 -16.97 31.08 -15.02
CA MET A 147 -15.55 30.77 -15.25
C MET A 147 -15.40 29.94 -16.54
N ALA A 148 -15.68 30.56 -17.68
CA ALA A 148 -15.41 29.96 -18.99
C ALA A 148 -13.90 29.82 -19.21
N ASN A 149 -13.36 28.66 -18.79
CA ASN A 149 -12.08 28.00 -19.18
C ASN A 149 -11.46 27.17 -18.04
N THR A 150 -12.17 26.93 -16.93
CA THR A 150 -11.68 26.03 -15.87
C THR A 150 -12.55 24.77 -15.82
N LEU A 151 -11.98 23.64 -16.26
CA LEU A 151 -12.58 22.30 -16.11
C LEU A 151 -12.69 21.99 -14.60
N SER A 152 -13.86 21.54 -14.15
CA SER A 152 -14.23 21.54 -12.73
C SER A 152 -14.25 20.15 -12.07
N GLY A 153 -13.85 19.09 -12.77
CA GLY A 153 -13.83 17.73 -12.24
C GLY A 153 -13.35 16.71 -13.26
N GLU A 154 -12.50 15.78 -12.82
CA GLU A 154 -11.98 14.65 -13.60
C GLU A 154 -12.17 13.37 -12.77
N LYS A 155 -12.67 12.30 -13.40
CA LYS A 155 -12.68 10.95 -12.83
C LYS A 155 -11.96 9.99 -13.77
N THR A 156 -10.92 9.35 -13.24
CA THR A 156 -10.12 8.35 -13.96
C THR A 156 -10.44 6.96 -13.42
N LYS A 157 -10.64 6.00 -14.32
CA LYS A 157 -10.80 4.58 -14.00
C LYS A 157 -9.95 3.75 -14.96
N TYR A 158 -9.57 2.55 -14.53
CA TYR A 158 -8.82 1.63 -15.34
C TYR A 158 -9.59 0.33 -15.53
N PHE A 159 -9.49 -0.21 -16.74
CA PHE A 159 -10.11 -1.48 -17.09
C PHE A 159 -9.08 -2.38 -17.73
N ASN A 160 -9.16 -3.69 -17.49
CA ASN A 160 -8.42 -4.63 -18.32
C ASN A 160 -9.06 -4.73 -19.71
N THR A 161 -8.42 -5.45 -20.62
CA THR A 161 -8.97 -5.74 -21.96
C THR A 161 -10.33 -6.46 -21.94
N ARG A 162 -10.78 -6.89 -20.75
CA ARG A 162 -12.06 -7.53 -20.46
C ARG A 162 -13.18 -6.60 -20.02
N GLY A 163 -12.91 -5.30 -19.93
CA GLY A 163 -13.90 -4.33 -19.48
C GLY A 163 -14.24 -4.45 -17.99
N GLU A 164 -13.48 -5.26 -17.25
CA GLU A 164 -13.55 -5.36 -15.80
C GLU A 164 -12.82 -4.16 -15.21
N GLU A 165 -13.45 -3.44 -14.28
CA GLU A 165 -12.79 -2.35 -13.56
C GLU A 165 -11.65 -2.96 -12.74
N VAL A 166 -10.43 -2.59 -13.09
CA VAL A 166 -9.26 -2.97 -12.33
C VAL A 166 -8.87 -1.76 -11.50
N SER A 167 -8.83 -1.93 -10.18
CA SER A 167 -8.10 -0.99 -9.34
C SER A 167 -6.62 -1.14 -9.63
N LEU A 168 -6.17 -0.49 -10.70
CA LEU A 168 -4.76 -0.32 -10.93
C LEU A 168 -4.25 0.72 -9.97
N GLN A 169 -3.15 0.37 -9.33
CA GLN A 169 -2.29 1.37 -8.72
C GLN A 169 -1.90 2.36 -9.81
N PRO A 170 -1.90 3.67 -9.49
CA PRO A 170 -1.60 4.69 -10.48
C PRO A 170 -0.30 4.42 -11.24
N ASP A 171 -0.33 4.71 -12.55
CA ASP A 171 0.80 4.64 -13.48
C ASP A 171 2.04 5.33 -12.89
N LYS A 172 3.13 4.55 -12.78
CA LYS A 172 4.31 4.79 -11.95
C LYS A 172 3.95 4.94 -10.48
N LEU A 173 4.46 4.03 -9.64
CA LEU A 173 4.53 4.23 -8.20
C LEU A 173 5.27 5.55 -7.94
N VAL A 174 4.49 6.60 -7.69
CA VAL A 174 4.93 7.91 -7.27
C VAL A 174 4.15 8.12 -5.99
N ARG A 175 4.73 7.65 -4.88
CA ARG A 175 4.08 7.72 -3.57
C ARG A 175 4.73 8.75 -2.69
N ASP A 176 3.87 9.60 -2.16
CA ASP A 176 4.18 10.63 -1.19
C ASP A 176 4.30 9.95 0.19
N GLY A 177 5.52 9.54 0.55
CA GLY A 177 5.86 9.13 1.91
C GLY A 177 6.03 10.32 2.85
N GLY A 178 5.48 11.50 2.52
CA GLY A 178 6.15 12.78 2.71
C GLY A 178 7.14 13.03 1.57
N SER A 179 7.72 14.25 1.51
CA SER A 179 8.50 14.95 0.44
C SER A 179 9.33 14.22 -0.65
N LYS A 180 9.38 12.88 -0.73
CA LYS A 180 10.18 12.11 -1.69
C LYS A 180 9.34 11.04 -2.36
N LYS A 181 8.98 11.30 -3.62
CA LYS A 181 8.37 10.37 -4.57
C LYS A 181 9.36 9.28 -4.95
N LEU A 182 8.99 8.00 -4.85
CA LEU A 182 9.90 6.87 -5.11
C LEU A 182 9.31 5.89 -6.13
N PRO A 183 9.98 5.66 -7.29
CA PRO A 183 9.61 4.60 -8.21
C PRO A 183 10.03 3.24 -7.64
N PHE A 184 9.10 2.29 -7.63
CA PHE A 184 9.33 0.90 -7.24
C PHE A 184 9.36 0.00 -8.49
N ASP A 185 10.25 -0.98 -8.50
CA ASP A 185 10.22 -2.04 -9.50
C ASP A 185 8.97 -2.90 -9.27
N PRO A 186 8.11 -3.09 -10.30
CA PRO A 186 6.93 -3.92 -10.14
C PRO A 186 7.34 -5.36 -9.83
N VAL A 187 6.56 -6.00 -8.96
CA VAL A 187 6.77 -7.41 -8.62
C VAL A 187 6.34 -8.29 -9.79
N ASP A 188 7.18 -9.27 -10.15
CA ASP A 188 6.77 -10.34 -11.04
C ASP A 188 5.77 -11.22 -10.29
N THR A 189 4.49 -11.03 -10.59
CA THR A 189 3.38 -11.71 -9.91
C THR A 189 3.40 -13.22 -10.11
N LYS A 190 3.90 -13.70 -11.26
CA LYS A 190 4.03 -15.13 -11.52
C LYS A 190 5.13 -15.74 -10.65
N LEU A 191 6.29 -15.07 -10.58
CA LEU A 191 7.37 -15.48 -9.70
C LEU A 191 6.94 -15.42 -8.23
N ALA A 192 6.27 -14.35 -7.80
CA ALA A 192 5.76 -14.17 -6.45
C ALA A 192 4.83 -15.31 -6.04
N ASN A 193 3.85 -15.67 -6.87
CA ASN A 193 2.94 -16.78 -6.61
C ASN A 193 3.69 -18.11 -6.50
N ASN A 194 4.61 -18.39 -7.42
CA ASN A 194 5.43 -19.61 -7.38
C ASN A 194 6.26 -19.71 -6.07
N ILE A 195 6.80 -18.60 -5.59
CA ILE A 195 7.59 -18.57 -4.36
C ILE A 195 6.71 -18.73 -3.13
N VAL A 196 5.54 -18.11 -3.10
CA VAL A 196 4.55 -18.33 -2.05
C VAL A 196 4.20 -19.81 -1.96
N ASP A 197 3.90 -20.46 -3.08
CA ASP A 197 3.56 -21.88 -3.11
C ASP A 197 4.74 -22.79 -2.70
N LYS A 198 5.96 -22.46 -3.16
CA LYS A 198 7.18 -23.15 -2.72
C LYS A 198 7.35 -23.06 -1.19
N VAL A 199 7.24 -21.86 -0.61
CA VAL A 199 7.44 -21.66 0.83
C VAL A 199 6.39 -22.40 1.66
N LYS A 200 5.13 -22.43 1.20
CA LYS A 200 4.07 -23.24 1.81
C LYS A 200 4.40 -24.73 1.77
N ASN A 201 4.78 -25.25 0.61
CA ASN A 201 5.11 -26.68 0.44
C ASN A 201 6.31 -27.09 1.29
N ASP A 202 7.38 -26.28 1.29
CA ASP A 202 8.59 -26.52 2.09
C ASP A 202 8.24 -26.60 3.60
N TYR A 203 7.35 -25.71 4.06
CA TYR A 203 6.92 -25.71 5.47
C TYR A 203 6.02 -26.90 5.81
N GLU A 204 5.08 -27.27 4.94
CA GLU A 204 4.22 -28.45 5.14
C GLU A 204 5.07 -29.73 5.29
N GLN A 205 6.05 -29.91 4.41
CA GLN A 205 6.97 -31.06 4.45
C GLN A 205 7.79 -31.08 5.74
N SER A 206 8.28 -29.90 6.18
CA SER A 206 8.98 -29.76 7.45
C SER A 206 8.09 -30.14 8.63
N LEU A 207 6.84 -29.66 8.68
CA LEU A 207 5.89 -29.98 9.75
C LEU A 207 5.55 -31.46 9.80
N ARG A 208 5.31 -32.09 8.65
CA ARG A 208 5.06 -33.53 8.56
C ARG A 208 6.23 -34.33 9.11
N THR A 209 7.45 -33.93 8.75
CA THR A 209 8.68 -34.57 9.22
C THR A 209 8.89 -34.36 10.73
N GLU A 210 8.64 -33.15 11.24
CA GLU A 210 8.72 -32.85 12.67
C GLU A 210 7.74 -33.71 13.48
N TYR A 211 6.47 -33.77 13.05
CA TYR A 211 5.46 -34.56 13.74
C TYR A 211 5.67 -36.07 13.66
N ALA A 212 6.16 -36.57 12.53
CA ALA A 212 6.50 -37.98 12.39
C ALA A 212 7.68 -38.38 13.29
N ASN A 213 8.63 -37.48 13.53
CA ASN A 213 9.81 -37.73 14.34
C ASN A 213 9.63 -37.38 15.83
N ASP A 214 8.52 -36.74 16.22
CA ASP A 214 8.23 -36.41 17.61
C ASP A 214 7.83 -37.66 18.42
N LYS A 215 8.84 -38.25 19.07
CA LYS A 215 8.71 -39.42 19.94
C LYS A 215 7.82 -39.19 21.17
N LYS A 216 7.55 -37.93 21.56
CA LYS A 216 6.71 -37.59 22.71
C LYS A 216 5.23 -37.55 22.34
N LEU A 217 4.90 -37.03 21.16
CA LEU A 217 3.52 -36.88 20.72
C LEU A 217 2.88 -38.18 20.21
N LYS A 218 3.69 -39.15 19.73
CA LYS A 218 3.25 -40.50 19.28
C LYS A 218 2.00 -40.46 18.38
N LEU A 219 1.96 -39.52 17.44
CA LEU A 219 0.80 -39.29 16.59
C LEU A 219 0.69 -40.36 15.50
N THR A 220 -0.53 -40.79 15.20
CA THR A 220 -0.82 -41.60 14.01
C THR A 220 -0.74 -40.74 12.75
N PRO A 221 -0.54 -41.32 11.54
CA PRO A 221 -0.55 -40.57 10.29
C PRO A 221 -1.80 -39.69 10.11
N ALA A 222 -2.98 -40.17 10.50
CA ALA A 222 -4.22 -39.39 10.44
C ALA A 222 -4.21 -38.18 11.41
N GLN A 223 -3.65 -38.34 12.61
CA GLN A 223 -3.51 -37.24 13.57
C GLN A 223 -2.48 -36.21 13.12
N ILE A 224 -1.41 -36.65 12.46
CA ILE A 224 -0.43 -35.75 11.82
C ILE A 224 -1.13 -34.92 10.75
N ASP A 225 -1.91 -35.55 9.87
CA ASP A 225 -2.66 -34.86 8.81
C ASP A 225 -3.59 -33.77 9.34
N VAL A 226 -4.34 -34.06 10.41
CA VAL A 226 -5.23 -33.07 11.04
C VAL A 226 -4.45 -31.88 11.61
N LYS A 227 -3.34 -32.15 12.32
CA LYS A 227 -2.50 -31.09 12.89
C LYS A 227 -1.81 -30.23 11.82
N VAL A 228 -1.26 -30.87 10.79
CA VAL A 228 -0.63 -30.19 9.67
C VAL A 228 -1.64 -29.30 8.95
N LYS A 229 -2.84 -29.79 8.65
CA LYS A 229 -3.91 -28.98 8.02
C LYS A 229 -4.28 -27.75 8.85
N ALA A 230 -4.40 -27.90 10.18
CA ALA A 230 -4.75 -26.79 11.06
C ALA A 230 -3.67 -25.69 11.07
N GLU A 231 -2.38 -26.08 11.10
CA GLU A 231 -1.27 -25.12 11.09
C GLU A 231 -1.05 -24.48 9.72
N MET A 232 -1.16 -25.28 8.66
CA MET A 232 -1.06 -24.80 7.28
C MET A 232 -2.17 -23.79 6.95
N ALA A 233 -3.35 -23.89 7.57
CA ALA A 233 -4.43 -22.93 7.34
C ALA A 233 -4.00 -21.48 7.70
N VAL A 234 -3.33 -21.28 8.83
CA VAL A 234 -2.81 -19.95 9.23
C VAL A 234 -1.64 -19.57 8.34
N TYR A 235 -0.68 -20.50 8.16
CA TYR A 235 0.53 -20.26 7.37
C TYR A 235 0.20 -19.82 5.94
N ASN A 236 -0.74 -20.52 5.29
CA ASN A 236 -1.18 -20.21 3.92
C ASN A 236 -1.76 -18.81 3.83
N ARG A 237 -2.68 -18.43 4.74
CA ARG A 237 -3.29 -17.09 4.75
C ARG A 237 -2.25 -15.99 4.90
N VAL A 238 -1.25 -16.18 5.77
CA VAL A 238 -0.19 -15.19 5.99
C VAL A 238 0.74 -15.12 4.77
N ALA A 239 1.18 -16.26 4.25
CA ALA A 239 2.05 -16.31 3.07
C ALA A 239 1.38 -15.66 1.84
N ASP A 240 0.09 -15.96 1.60
CA ASP A 240 -0.71 -15.38 0.52
C ASP A 240 -0.82 -13.86 0.60
N ARG A 241 -0.80 -13.28 1.80
CA ARG A 241 -0.90 -11.84 1.99
C ARG A 241 0.38 -11.09 1.68
N THR A 242 1.53 -11.75 1.58
CA THR A 242 2.84 -11.10 1.36
C THR A 242 2.84 -10.15 0.16
N PHE A 243 2.30 -10.60 -0.98
CA PHE A 243 2.24 -9.86 -2.24
C PHE A 243 0.83 -9.42 -2.64
N LYS A 244 -0.12 -9.43 -1.70
CA LYS A 244 -1.50 -9.00 -1.95
C LYS A 244 -1.78 -7.66 -1.27
N ASN A 245 -2.50 -6.81 -1.99
CA ASN A 245 -2.86 -5.45 -1.57
C ASN A 245 -4.29 -5.32 -1.05
N SER A 246 -5.12 -6.33 -1.27
CA SER A 246 -6.52 -6.37 -0.87
C SER A 246 -6.68 -7.10 0.48
N TYR A 247 -7.53 -6.53 1.32
CA TYR A 247 -8.01 -7.16 2.54
C TYR A 247 -9.44 -7.62 2.29
N THR A 248 -9.74 -8.86 2.65
CA THR A 248 -11.10 -9.40 2.58
C THR A 248 -11.61 -9.71 3.97
N ASP A 249 -12.92 -9.56 4.17
CA ASP A 249 -13.61 -10.04 5.36
C ASP A 249 -13.70 -11.58 5.37
N GLU A 250 -14.37 -12.14 6.38
CA GLU A 250 -14.55 -13.59 6.55
C GLU A 250 -15.38 -14.23 5.42
N ASN A 251 -16.14 -13.42 4.67
CA ASN A 251 -16.98 -13.83 3.55
C ASN A 251 -16.30 -13.61 2.19
N GLY A 252 -15.06 -13.10 2.17
CA GLY A 252 -14.31 -12.82 0.95
C GLY A 252 -14.61 -11.45 0.32
N ASN A 253 -15.42 -10.60 0.95
CA ASN A 253 -15.70 -9.25 0.42
C ASN A 253 -14.54 -8.31 0.69
N ALA A 254 -14.27 -7.39 -0.24
CA ALA A 254 -13.24 -6.37 -0.05
C ALA A 254 -13.56 -5.46 1.14
N ILE A 255 -12.61 -5.30 2.05
CA ILE A 255 -12.74 -4.39 3.20
C ILE A 255 -12.47 -2.95 2.72
N PRO A 256 -13.39 -2.00 2.92
CA PRO A 256 -13.21 -0.62 2.50
C PRO A 256 -12.02 0.04 3.21
N HIS A 257 -11.13 0.69 2.44
CA HIS A 257 -10.04 1.49 3.00
C HIS A 257 -10.60 2.60 3.90
N GLY A 258 -9.92 2.87 5.02
CA GLY A 258 -10.34 3.89 5.98
C GLY A 258 -11.50 3.49 6.92
N SER A 259 -11.95 2.22 6.89
CA SER A 259 -12.93 1.68 7.85
C SER A 259 -12.28 1.18 9.15
N ASP A 260 -13.09 0.99 10.19
CA ASP A 260 -12.66 0.38 11.46
C ASP A 260 -12.22 -1.08 11.23
N GLU A 261 -12.94 -1.80 10.38
CA GLU A 261 -12.62 -3.16 9.93
C GLU A 261 -11.28 -3.18 9.20
N PHE A 262 -10.99 -2.19 8.37
CA PHE A 262 -9.71 -2.07 7.68
C PHE A 262 -8.56 -1.86 8.68
N LEU A 263 -8.70 -0.98 9.66
CA LEU A 263 -7.68 -0.78 10.70
C LEU A 263 -7.37 -2.07 11.47
N LYS A 264 -8.42 -2.81 11.86
CA LYS A 264 -8.28 -4.11 12.54
C LYS A 264 -7.65 -5.17 11.63
N ALA A 265 -8.06 -5.25 10.38
CA ALA A 265 -7.53 -6.24 9.43
C ALA A 265 -6.07 -5.94 9.05
N LEU A 266 -5.75 -4.66 8.86
CA LEU A 266 -4.43 -4.16 8.51
C LEU A 266 -3.44 -4.45 9.63
N ALA A 267 -3.77 -4.10 10.86
CA ALA A 267 -2.91 -4.29 12.03
C ALA A 267 -3.08 -5.69 12.68
N LYS A 268 -3.75 -6.65 12.03
CA LYS A 268 -4.09 -7.95 12.63
C LYS A 268 -2.80 -8.69 13.05
N PRO A 269 -2.67 -9.12 14.32
CA PRO A 269 -1.50 -9.85 14.81
C PRO A 269 -1.25 -11.18 14.12
N GLU A 270 -2.26 -11.82 13.53
CA GLU A 270 -2.07 -13.02 12.70
C GLU A 270 -1.04 -12.79 11.57
N PHE A 271 -1.03 -11.59 10.98
CA PHE A 271 -0.08 -11.23 9.93
C PHE A 271 1.12 -10.45 10.49
N ASN A 272 0.88 -9.51 11.40
CA ASN A 272 1.92 -8.58 11.90
C ASN A 272 2.60 -9.05 13.19
N GLY A 273 2.23 -10.24 13.69
CA GLY A 273 2.64 -10.74 14.99
C GLY A 273 4.15 -10.90 15.12
N GLN A 274 4.67 -10.42 16.25
CA GLN A 274 6.09 -10.50 16.61
C GLN A 274 6.32 -11.30 17.89
N ASN A 275 5.34 -12.13 18.26
CA ASN A 275 5.37 -12.91 19.49
C ASN A 275 6.49 -13.96 19.49
N SER A 276 7.02 -14.27 20.67
CA SER A 276 8.06 -15.29 20.88
C SER A 276 7.49 -16.71 20.78
N THR A 277 7.03 -17.08 19.61
CA THR A 277 6.52 -18.42 19.32
C THR A 277 7.65 -19.33 18.84
N LYS A 278 7.51 -20.63 19.08
CA LYS A 278 8.48 -21.64 18.61
C LYS A 278 8.31 -22.00 17.14
N LYS A 279 7.19 -21.60 16.53
CA LYS A 279 6.82 -21.89 15.14
C LYS A 279 6.87 -20.61 14.31
N PRO A 280 7.20 -20.70 13.01
CA PRO A 280 7.09 -19.56 12.12
C PRO A 280 5.65 -19.05 12.08
N ASP A 281 5.45 -17.78 12.41
CA ASP A 281 4.16 -17.09 12.35
C ASP A 281 4.35 -15.60 12.06
N GLY A 282 3.24 -14.90 11.87
CA GLY A 282 3.22 -13.44 11.68
C GLY A 282 4.27 -13.00 10.66
N MET A 283 5.13 -12.07 11.06
CA MET A 283 6.11 -11.43 10.19
C MET A 283 7.27 -12.34 9.73
N GLU A 284 7.49 -13.49 10.36
CA GLU A 284 8.50 -14.45 9.91
C GLU A 284 8.16 -15.02 8.53
N ILE A 285 6.87 -15.29 8.29
CA ILE A 285 6.39 -15.88 7.03
C ILE A 285 6.61 -14.92 5.83
N PRO A 286 6.09 -13.68 5.83
CA PRO A 286 6.24 -12.79 4.69
C PRO A 286 7.69 -12.35 4.48
N VAL A 287 8.49 -12.20 5.55
CA VAL A 287 9.93 -11.93 5.40
C VAL A 287 10.61 -13.10 4.69
N LYS A 288 10.35 -14.35 5.09
CA LYS A 288 10.91 -15.53 4.41
C LYS A 288 10.52 -15.56 2.92
N VAL A 289 9.26 -15.30 2.60
CA VAL A 289 8.76 -15.22 1.22
C VAL A 289 9.53 -14.16 0.41
N VAL A 290 9.74 -12.97 0.97
CA VAL A 290 10.52 -11.89 0.32
C VAL A 290 11.96 -12.33 0.05
N ILE A 291 12.64 -12.93 1.03
CA ILE A 291 14.02 -13.38 0.88
C ILE A 291 14.16 -14.46 -0.20
N GLU A 292 13.25 -15.44 -0.23
CA GLU A 292 13.23 -16.48 -1.27
C GLU A 292 12.91 -15.90 -2.66
N TYR A 293 12.02 -14.90 -2.73
CA TYR A 293 11.72 -14.19 -3.97
C TYR A 293 12.96 -13.47 -4.51
N MET A 294 13.65 -12.70 -3.65
CA MET A 294 14.87 -11.97 -4.04
C MET A 294 15.98 -12.92 -4.50
N ARG A 295 16.19 -14.04 -3.80
CA ARG A 295 17.16 -15.08 -4.19
C ARG A 295 16.85 -15.73 -5.54
N THR A 296 15.58 -15.87 -5.86
CA THR A 296 15.14 -16.46 -7.13
C THR A 296 15.19 -15.44 -8.27
N LYS A 297 14.78 -14.19 -8.02
CA LYS A 297 14.86 -13.07 -8.99
C LYS A 297 16.31 -12.73 -9.33
N TYR A 298 17.20 -12.79 -8.34
CA TYR A 298 18.62 -12.47 -8.46
C TYR A 298 19.49 -13.65 -8.00
N PRO A 299 19.64 -14.70 -8.83
CA PRO A 299 20.48 -15.85 -8.50
C PRO A 299 21.91 -15.40 -8.19
N ASP A 300 22.43 -15.82 -7.04
CA ASP A 300 23.76 -15.42 -6.52
C ASP A 300 23.96 -13.89 -6.38
N GLY A 301 22.87 -13.12 -6.28
CA GLY A 301 22.92 -11.66 -6.25
C GLY A 301 23.27 -11.02 -7.59
N LYS A 302 23.34 -11.80 -8.68
CA LYS A 302 23.62 -11.27 -10.02
C LYS A 302 22.48 -10.35 -10.47
N GLY A 303 22.84 -9.13 -10.87
CA GLY A 303 21.88 -8.11 -11.28
C GLY A 303 21.11 -7.47 -10.12
N TYR A 304 21.42 -7.84 -8.86
CA TYR A 304 20.86 -7.17 -7.70
C TYR A 304 21.60 -5.84 -7.49
N ALA A 305 20.89 -4.74 -7.72
CA ALA A 305 21.44 -3.39 -7.65
C ALA A 305 20.58 -2.52 -6.73
N PRO A 306 21.17 -1.51 -6.06
CA PRO A 306 20.41 -0.64 -5.17
C PRO A 306 19.46 0.27 -5.97
N ASN A 307 18.26 0.51 -5.41
CA ASN A 307 17.35 1.51 -5.92
C ASN A 307 17.74 2.90 -5.39
N LEU A 308 18.52 3.64 -6.18
CA LEU A 308 19.01 4.98 -5.84
C LEU A 308 18.33 6.10 -6.65
N ALA A 309 17.27 5.77 -7.40
CA ALA A 309 16.53 6.71 -8.26
C ALA A 309 16.24 8.08 -7.61
N PRO A 310 15.68 8.18 -6.39
CA PRO A 310 15.43 9.47 -5.74
C PRO A 310 16.67 10.35 -5.54
N TRP A 311 17.83 9.76 -5.22
CA TRP A 311 19.06 10.55 -5.06
C TRP A 311 19.63 10.94 -6.41
N ASN A 312 19.56 10.05 -7.41
CA ASN A 312 19.99 10.35 -8.77
C ASN A 312 19.20 11.50 -9.38
N GLU A 313 17.88 11.53 -9.18
CA GLU A 313 17.02 12.62 -9.64
C GLU A 313 17.38 13.95 -8.99
N ARG A 314 17.51 14.00 -7.66
CA ARG A 314 17.95 15.20 -6.93
C ARG A 314 19.31 15.70 -7.40
N ILE A 315 20.27 14.80 -7.63
CA ILE A 315 21.60 15.16 -8.15
C ILE A 315 21.47 15.73 -9.56
N ALA A 316 20.64 15.15 -10.42
CA ALA A 316 20.40 15.66 -11.77
C ALA A 316 19.81 17.08 -11.74
N THR A 317 18.80 17.33 -10.89
CA THR A 317 18.24 18.67 -10.68
C THR A 317 19.28 19.66 -10.20
N HIS A 318 20.10 19.31 -9.21
CA HIS A 318 21.16 20.22 -8.76
C HIS A 318 22.22 20.48 -9.85
N LYS A 319 22.54 19.50 -10.69
CA LYS A 319 23.43 19.70 -11.85
C LYS A 319 22.84 20.68 -12.86
N GLU A 320 21.55 20.57 -13.14
CA GLU A 320 20.82 21.49 -14.03
C GLU A 320 20.82 22.91 -13.44
N ASN A 321 20.47 23.07 -12.17
CA ASN A 321 20.52 24.38 -11.50
C ASN A 321 21.93 25.01 -11.53
N VAL A 322 22.97 24.21 -11.28
CA VAL A 322 24.36 24.68 -11.40
C VAL A 322 24.68 25.08 -12.83
N HIS A 323 24.20 24.34 -13.83
CA HIS A 323 24.38 24.68 -15.23
C HIS A 323 23.71 26.02 -15.58
N GLU A 324 22.44 26.21 -15.18
CA GLU A 324 21.69 27.45 -15.39
C GLU A 324 22.38 28.65 -14.74
N LEU A 325 22.84 28.52 -13.49
CA LEU A 325 23.56 29.58 -12.79
C LEU A 325 24.88 29.94 -13.49
N ASN A 326 25.58 28.95 -14.06
CA ASN A 326 26.79 29.20 -14.86
C ASN A 326 26.49 29.90 -16.18
N VAL A 327 25.37 29.57 -16.84
CA VAL A 327 24.89 30.26 -18.04
C VAL A 327 24.52 31.71 -17.69
N GLU A 328 23.78 31.93 -16.61
CA GLU A 328 23.41 33.28 -16.13
C GLU A 328 24.65 34.12 -15.81
N LEU A 329 25.64 33.54 -15.12
CA LEU A 329 26.92 34.21 -14.87
C LEU A 329 27.58 34.64 -16.18
N LYS A 330 27.69 33.72 -17.16
CA LYS A 330 28.34 33.99 -18.45
C LYS A 330 27.61 35.07 -19.24
N THR A 331 26.29 34.96 -19.38
CA THR A 331 25.48 35.92 -20.13
C THR A 331 25.38 37.28 -19.42
N GLY A 332 25.30 37.28 -18.09
CA GLY A 332 25.27 38.50 -17.29
C GLY A 332 26.56 39.32 -17.43
N LEU A 333 27.73 38.66 -17.44
CA LEU A 333 29.02 39.32 -17.66
C LEU A 333 29.18 39.92 -19.07
N GLN A 334 28.42 39.42 -20.05
CA GLN A 334 28.43 39.92 -21.43
C GLN A 334 27.51 41.14 -21.64
N LYS A 335 26.69 41.53 -20.66
CA LYS A 335 25.81 42.70 -20.81
C LYS A 335 26.60 44.00 -20.94
N GLU A 336 26.27 44.77 -21.97
CA GLU A 336 26.81 46.11 -22.20
C GLU A 336 26.22 47.12 -21.18
N GLY A 337 26.98 48.18 -20.88
CA GLY A 337 26.55 49.25 -19.97
C GLY A 337 26.78 49.01 -18.47
N MET A 338 27.37 47.89 -18.08
CA MET A 338 27.68 47.57 -16.68
C MET A 338 29.06 48.10 -16.28
N SER A 339 29.17 48.82 -15.15
CA SER A 339 30.47 49.27 -14.61
C SER A 339 31.32 48.12 -14.07
N ASP A 340 32.64 48.32 -13.95
CA ASP A 340 33.54 47.30 -13.40
C ASP A 340 33.20 46.88 -11.98
N LYS A 341 32.68 47.81 -11.17
CA LYS A 341 32.24 47.54 -9.79
C LYS A 341 31.00 46.65 -9.78
N GLU A 342 30.03 46.94 -10.65
CA GLU A 342 28.82 46.14 -10.80
C GLU A 342 29.14 44.74 -11.34
N ARG A 343 30.03 44.62 -12.33
CA ARG A 343 30.51 43.33 -12.85
C ARG A 343 31.13 42.45 -11.78
N LYS A 344 32.05 43.00 -10.98
CA LYS A 344 32.68 42.29 -9.85
C LYS A 344 31.65 41.87 -8.80
N SER A 345 30.68 42.74 -8.50
CA SER A 345 29.62 42.43 -7.53
C SER A 345 28.69 41.32 -8.04
N PHE A 346 28.27 41.38 -9.29
CA PHE A 346 27.44 40.37 -9.93
C PHE A 346 28.15 39.00 -9.98
N GLN A 347 29.42 38.99 -10.42
CA GLN A 347 30.23 37.77 -10.44
C GLN A 347 30.30 37.11 -9.07
N LYS A 348 30.60 37.89 -8.01
CA LYS A 348 30.71 37.37 -6.65
C LYS A 348 29.39 36.80 -6.12
N ASP A 349 28.26 37.44 -6.41
CA ASP A 349 26.94 36.93 -6.00
C ASP A 349 26.61 35.61 -6.71
N MET A 350 26.87 35.53 -8.02
CA MET A 350 26.65 34.32 -8.80
C MET A 350 27.58 33.18 -8.38
N GLU A 351 28.87 33.44 -8.15
CA GLU A 351 29.81 32.45 -7.60
C GLU A 351 29.34 31.91 -6.25
N LYS A 352 28.79 32.77 -5.38
CA LYS A 352 28.20 32.34 -4.10
C LYS A 352 26.98 31.44 -4.29
N LYS A 353 26.08 31.77 -5.23
CA LYS A 353 24.92 30.93 -5.57
C LYS A 353 25.36 29.57 -6.13
N ILE A 354 26.30 29.56 -7.07
CA ILE A 354 26.87 28.34 -7.66
C ILE A 354 27.52 27.47 -6.58
N ALA A 355 28.32 28.05 -5.68
CA ALA A 355 28.94 27.33 -4.59
C ALA A 355 27.90 26.76 -3.62
N SER A 356 26.86 27.52 -3.29
CA SER A 356 25.76 27.07 -2.43
C SER A 356 25.02 25.88 -3.04
N GLU A 357 24.67 25.95 -4.32
CA GLU A 357 23.96 24.88 -5.01
C GLU A 357 24.85 23.64 -5.21
N SER A 358 26.13 23.83 -5.52
CA SER A 358 27.11 22.73 -5.61
C SER A 358 27.27 22.01 -4.26
N ASN A 359 27.31 22.74 -3.15
CA ASN A 359 27.37 22.13 -1.82
C ASN A 359 26.12 21.31 -1.49
N LYS A 360 24.93 21.75 -1.91
CA LYS A 360 23.71 20.92 -1.79
C LYS A 360 23.85 19.63 -2.59
N MET A 361 24.31 19.71 -3.84
CA MET A 361 24.58 18.54 -4.68
C MET A 361 25.53 17.55 -4.01
N TYR A 362 26.65 18.03 -3.45
CA TYR A 362 27.61 17.19 -2.72
C TYR A 362 27.02 16.53 -1.48
N GLY A 363 26.12 17.23 -0.78
CA GLY A 363 25.34 16.66 0.32
C GLY A 363 24.50 15.46 -0.14
N VAL A 364 23.75 15.62 -1.24
CA VAL A 364 22.93 14.53 -1.81
C VAL A 364 23.78 13.35 -2.30
N GLU A 365 24.92 13.62 -2.94
CA GLU A 365 25.85 12.58 -3.40
C GLU A 365 26.47 11.81 -2.24
N THR A 366 26.78 12.49 -1.13
CA THR A 366 27.24 11.85 0.11
C THR A 366 26.16 10.94 0.69
N GLU A 367 24.92 11.42 0.79
CA GLU A 367 23.77 10.58 1.21
C GLU A 367 23.65 9.34 0.32
N ARG A 368 23.71 9.50 -1.00
CA ARG A 368 23.60 8.41 -1.98
C ARG A 368 24.68 7.35 -1.79
N ARG A 369 25.94 7.75 -1.58
CA ARG A 369 27.06 6.84 -1.33
C ARG A 369 26.86 6.06 -0.04
N HIS A 370 26.46 6.75 1.02
CA HIS A 370 26.16 6.09 2.28
C HIS A 370 25.02 5.06 2.13
N ARG A 371 23.99 5.33 1.32
CA ARG A 371 22.93 4.34 1.01
C ARG A 371 23.45 3.11 0.28
N MET A 372 24.42 3.28 -0.63
CA MET A 372 25.06 2.13 -1.28
C MET A 372 25.77 1.23 -0.26
N GLU A 373 26.53 1.82 0.66
CA GLU A 373 27.22 1.08 1.73
C GLU A 373 26.23 0.32 2.63
N GLU A 374 25.07 0.92 2.93
CA GLU A 374 24.04 0.31 3.75
C GLU A 374 23.33 -0.84 3.01
N PHE A 375 23.07 -0.67 1.71
CA PHE A 375 22.57 -1.71 0.83
C PHE A 375 23.52 -2.91 0.74
N GLU A 376 24.83 -2.68 0.64
CA GLU A 376 25.81 -3.78 0.57
C GLU A 376 25.74 -4.70 1.80
N LYS A 377 25.43 -4.16 2.97
CA LYS A 377 25.27 -4.94 4.21
C LYS A 377 24.07 -5.88 4.13
N SER A 378 22.92 -5.40 3.64
CA SER A 378 21.73 -6.24 3.46
C SER A 378 21.93 -7.25 2.32
N ALA A 379 22.53 -6.83 1.21
CA ALA A 379 22.87 -7.70 0.09
C ALA A 379 23.79 -8.87 0.53
N HIS A 380 24.83 -8.58 1.32
CA HIS A 380 25.74 -9.61 1.82
C HIS A 380 25.03 -10.63 2.73
N LEU A 381 24.11 -10.19 3.59
CA LEU A 381 23.31 -11.08 4.42
C LEU A 381 22.43 -12.01 3.57
N ILE A 382 21.77 -11.46 2.53
CA ILE A 382 20.80 -12.19 1.72
C ILE A 382 21.48 -13.16 0.75
N PHE A 383 22.56 -12.72 0.09
CA PHE A 383 23.16 -13.44 -1.03
C PHE A 383 24.53 -14.04 -0.72
N GLY A 384 25.14 -13.71 0.43
CA GLY A 384 26.44 -14.23 0.83
C GLY A 384 26.44 -15.76 0.89
N LYS A 385 27.44 -16.37 0.28
CA LYS A 385 27.61 -17.83 0.20
C LYS A 385 28.95 -18.28 0.75
N ASN A 386 28.99 -19.51 1.24
CA ASN A 386 30.22 -20.18 1.67
C ASN A 386 30.95 -20.79 0.46
N SER A 387 32.13 -21.38 0.69
CA SER A 387 32.93 -22.03 -0.37
C SER A 387 32.25 -23.22 -1.06
N LYS A 388 31.16 -23.75 -0.49
CA LYS A 388 30.36 -24.83 -1.07
C LYS A 388 29.18 -24.32 -1.91
N GLY A 389 29.01 -23.00 -2.03
CA GLY A 389 27.90 -22.38 -2.75
C GLY A 389 26.57 -22.33 -1.98
N GLU A 390 26.59 -22.67 -0.68
CA GLU A 390 25.43 -22.59 0.21
C GLU A 390 25.34 -21.18 0.81
N TYR A 391 24.13 -20.67 1.02
CA TYR A 391 23.95 -19.37 1.67
C TYR A 391 24.50 -19.39 3.11
N ASN A 392 25.23 -18.34 3.48
CA ASN A 392 25.80 -18.17 4.82
C ASN A 392 24.72 -18.12 5.92
N VAL A 393 23.53 -17.63 5.56
CA VAL A 393 22.36 -17.58 6.45
C VAL A 393 21.14 -18.09 5.68
N SER A 394 20.37 -18.99 6.28
CA SER A 394 19.12 -19.48 5.68
C SER A 394 18.05 -18.40 5.69
N SER A 395 17.08 -18.47 4.77
CA SER A 395 15.94 -17.53 4.73
C SER A 395 15.10 -17.62 6.01
N SER A 396 14.95 -18.80 6.58
CA SER A 396 14.28 -19.01 7.88
C SER A 396 14.99 -18.29 9.02
N GLU A 397 16.33 -18.36 9.09
CA GLU A 397 17.07 -17.68 10.16
C GLU A 397 17.03 -16.15 9.99
N ILE A 398 17.13 -15.66 8.75
CA ILE A 398 16.94 -14.23 8.46
C ILE A 398 15.56 -13.78 8.92
N ALA A 399 14.51 -14.51 8.54
CA ALA A 399 13.15 -14.17 8.87
C ALA A 399 12.88 -14.18 10.38
N LYS A 400 13.36 -15.21 11.09
CA LYS A 400 13.20 -15.33 12.54
C LYS A 400 13.87 -14.18 13.30
N GLN A 401 15.12 -13.85 12.97
CA GLN A 401 15.81 -12.72 13.61
C GLN A 401 15.20 -11.38 13.23
N THR A 402 14.75 -11.24 11.98
CA THR A 402 14.07 -10.04 11.51
C THR A 402 12.77 -9.81 12.30
N LYS A 403 11.90 -10.82 12.41
CA LYS A 403 10.64 -10.75 13.16
C LYS A 403 10.83 -10.24 14.59
N ALA A 404 11.92 -10.65 15.25
CA ALA A 404 12.18 -10.31 16.65
C ALA A 404 12.39 -8.81 16.91
N ALA A 405 12.66 -7.99 15.87
CA ALA A 405 12.82 -6.55 16.05
C ALA A 405 12.41 -5.72 14.81
N ILE A 406 11.47 -6.22 14.00
CA ILE A 406 10.94 -5.48 12.83
C ILE A 406 9.87 -4.45 13.22
N CYS A 407 9.50 -4.32 14.50
CA CYS A 407 8.38 -3.52 15.01
C CYS A 407 8.27 -2.11 14.41
N ARG A 408 9.40 -1.42 14.23
CA ARG A 408 9.43 -0.10 13.58
C ARG A 408 9.11 -0.16 12.09
N ALA A 409 9.77 -1.04 11.33
CA ALA A 409 9.54 -1.16 9.89
C ALA A 409 8.13 -1.69 9.58
N ASP A 410 7.62 -2.63 10.37
CA ASP A 410 6.24 -3.12 10.27
C ASP A 410 5.24 -2.00 10.57
N THR A 411 5.42 -1.27 11.68
CA THR A 411 4.47 -0.20 12.01
C THR A 411 4.53 0.96 11.02
N ASN A 412 5.71 1.29 10.46
CA ASN A 412 5.88 2.23 9.34
C ASN A 412 5.10 1.76 8.08
N TYR A 413 5.14 0.46 7.74
CA TYR A 413 4.36 -0.12 6.65
C TYR A 413 2.88 0.11 6.88
N LEU A 414 2.40 -0.31 8.05
CA LEU A 414 1.00 -0.23 8.41
C LEU A 414 0.51 1.23 8.44
N GLN A 415 1.31 2.16 8.98
CA GLN A 415 0.95 3.58 8.99
C GLN A 415 0.87 4.16 7.58
N SER A 416 1.84 3.83 6.73
CA SER A 416 1.83 4.24 5.32
C SER A 416 0.58 3.74 4.59
N ARG A 417 0.18 2.49 4.84
CA ARG A 417 -1.03 1.86 4.29
C ARG A 417 -2.31 2.53 4.79
N ALA A 418 -2.44 2.71 6.10
CA ALA A 418 -3.63 3.30 6.71
C ALA A 418 -3.83 4.75 6.27
N ASN A 419 -2.74 5.51 6.17
CA ASN A 419 -2.79 6.94 5.91
C ASN A 419 -2.81 7.27 4.40
N GLY A 420 -2.93 6.25 3.52
CA GLY A 420 -3.00 6.44 2.08
C GLY A 420 -1.69 6.93 1.44
N ARG A 421 -0.57 6.85 2.16
CA ARG A 421 0.78 7.20 1.64
C ARG A 421 1.32 6.11 0.73
N MET A 422 0.85 4.89 0.93
CA MET A 422 1.26 3.73 0.18
C MET A 422 0.12 2.72 0.03
N GLU A 423 0.09 2.07 -1.12
CA GLU A 423 -0.79 0.95 -1.46
C GLU A 423 0.01 -0.30 -1.85
N ALA A 424 1.32 -0.36 -1.55
CA ALA A 424 2.20 -1.48 -1.86
C ALA A 424 1.96 -2.59 -0.85
N SER A 425 2.20 -3.84 -1.24
CA SER A 425 2.06 -4.96 -0.34
C SER A 425 3.20 -4.91 0.67
N PHE A 426 3.10 -5.71 1.73
CA PHE A 426 4.23 -5.80 2.65
C PHE A 426 5.50 -6.27 1.92
N GLY A 427 5.39 -7.25 1.04
CA GLY A 427 6.51 -7.76 0.25
C GLY A 427 7.15 -6.69 -0.64
N GLU A 428 6.34 -5.92 -1.37
CA GLU A 428 6.80 -4.79 -2.18
C GLU A 428 7.52 -3.75 -1.31
N TYR A 429 6.90 -3.33 -0.21
CA TYR A 429 7.49 -2.37 0.72
C TYR A 429 8.81 -2.85 1.30
N PHE A 430 8.85 -4.11 1.76
CA PHE A 430 10.00 -4.66 2.44
C PHE A 430 11.19 -4.85 1.50
N MET A 431 10.95 -5.32 0.26
CA MET A 431 11.98 -5.36 -0.78
C MET A 431 12.56 -3.98 -1.07
N ASN A 432 11.71 -2.97 -1.20
CA ASN A 432 12.18 -1.61 -1.46
C ASN A 432 13.02 -1.05 -0.30
N LYS A 433 12.65 -1.33 0.95
CA LYS A 433 13.52 -0.99 2.08
C LYS A 433 14.91 -1.62 1.96
N ILE A 434 14.99 -2.87 1.51
CA ILE A 434 16.27 -3.57 1.33
C ILE A 434 17.04 -2.95 0.17
N GLU A 435 16.40 -2.77 -0.99
CA GLU A 435 16.99 -2.24 -2.22
C GLU A 435 17.48 -0.80 -2.08
N MET A 436 16.85 0.00 -1.22
CA MET A 436 17.28 1.38 -0.93
C MET A 436 18.36 1.47 0.16
N GLY A 437 18.76 0.36 0.76
CA GLY A 437 19.59 0.37 1.97
C GLY A 437 18.91 1.08 3.15
N ASP A 438 17.58 1.13 3.18
CA ASP A 438 16.79 1.70 4.27
C ASP A 438 16.76 0.74 5.48
N ILE A 439 16.74 -0.56 5.21
CA ILE A 439 16.83 -1.61 6.24
C ILE A 439 18.10 -2.46 6.11
N ARG A 440 18.74 -2.75 7.23
CA ARG A 440 19.99 -3.52 7.26
C ARG A 440 20.11 -4.41 8.51
N PRO A 441 21.16 -5.25 8.58
CA PRO A 441 21.47 -6.01 9.78
C PRO A 441 21.63 -5.14 11.02
N GLY A 442 21.10 -5.62 12.16
CA GLY A 442 21.29 -5.00 13.46
C GLY A 442 22.71 -5.20 14.02
N LYS A 443 23.08 -4.43 15.05
CA LYS A 443 24.36 -4.63 15.76
C LYS A 443 24.37 -5.94 16.54
N SER A 444 23.30 -6.20 17.29
CA SER A 444 23.14 -7.40 18.12
C SER A 444 22.45 -8.56 17.38
N GLN A 445 21.55 -8.24 16.45
CA GLN A 445 20.86 -9.21 15.58
C GLN A 445 21.45 -9.16 14.17
N THR A 446 22.67 -9.69 14.02
CA THR A 446 23.47 -9.58 12.80
C THR A 446 22.96 -10.42 11.63
N LYS A 447 22.03 -11.36 11.88
CA LYS A 447 21.42 -12.19 10.83
C LYS A 447 20.00 -11.76 10.48
N GLY A 448 19.45 -10.73 11.11
CA GLY A 448 18.12 -10.20 10.84
C GLY A 448 18.17 -8.78 10.26
N LEU A 449 17.25 -8.44 9.37
CA LEU A 449 17.09 -7.09 8.80
C LEU A 449 16.23 -6.25 9.73
N VAL A 450 16.84 -5.72 10.80
CA VAL A 450 16.09 -5.08 11.91
C VAL A 450 16.37 -3.59 12.07
N TRP A 451 17.47 -3.10 11.49
CA TRP A 451 17.83 -1.70 11.60
C TRP A 451 17.14 -0.90 10.49
N ASP A 452 16.02 -0.25 10.83
CA ASP A 452 15.27 0.63 9.93
C ASP A 452 15.73 2.10 10.09
N ASN A 453 16.27 2.67 9.02
CA ASN A 453 16.68 4.07 8.97
C ASN A 453 15.50 5.04 8.76
N ALA A 454 14.28 4.52 8.60
CA ALA A 454 13.04 5.27 8.49
C ALA A 454 13.00 6.30 7.35
N TYR A 455 13.63 5.99 6.20
CA TYR A 455 13.39 6.77 4.99
C TYR A 455 12.00 6.51 4.42
N LEU A 456 11.55 5.25 4.46
CA LEU A 456 10.16 4.86 4.20
C LEU A 456 9.40 4.77 5.54
N SER A 457 9.19 5.91 6.17
CA SER A 457 8.65 6.04 7.54
C SER A 457 7.13 5.99 7.65
N GLY A 458 6.42 6.44 6.62
CA GLY A 458 4.95 6.61 6.70
C GLY A 458 4.49 7.77 7.58
N TYR A 459 5.42 8.58 8.10
CA TYR A 459 5.17 9.74 8.94
C TYR A 459 6.03 10.93 8.49
N GLU A 460 5.56 12.15 8.74
CA GLU A 460 6.27 13.40 8.46
C GLU A 460 6.83 14.06 9.71
N LYS A 461 6.13 13.91 10.83
CA LYS A 461 6.44 14.61 12.08
C LYS A 461 6.66 13.61 13.19
N THR A 462 7.60 13.94 14.06
CA THR A 462 7.80 13.26 15.34
C THR A 462 7.35 14.18 16.46
N TYR A 463 6.84 13.58 17.53
CA TYR A 463 6.38 14.28 18.71
C TYR A 463 6.96 13.60 19.95
N PRO A 464 7.84 14.29 20.69
CA PRO A 464 8.21 15.71 20.51
C PRO A 464 9.04 15.99 19.23
N PRO A 465 8.97 17.21 18.64
CA PRO A 465 9.60 17.56 17.35
C PRO A 465 11.12 17.76 17.40
N LYS A 466 11.70 17.70 18.60
CA LYS A 466 13.14 17.67 18.86
C LYS A 466 13.39 16.50 19.78
N ASP A 467 14.44 15.74 19.53
CA ASP A 467 14.75 14.59 20.35
C ASP A 467 16.22 14.53 20.73
N GLU A 468 16.45 14.53 22.04
CA GLU A 468 17.65 13.99 22.70
C GLU A 468 17.64 12.46 22.73
N ILE A 469 16.56 11.82 22.24
CA ILE A 469 16.43 10.36 22.20
C ILE A 469 17.19 9.85 20.97
N PRO A 470 18.17 8.97 21.17
CA PRO A 470 18.94 8.42 20.07
C PRO A 470 18.07 7.69 19.04
N ASN A 471 18.44 7.78 17.77
CA ASN A 471 17.71 7.21 16.63
C ASN A 471 17.90 5.70 16.45
N ASP A 472 18.75 5.07 17.27
CA ASP A 472 19.02 3.64 17.23
C ASP A 472 18.52 2.88 18.46
N PHE A 473 18.07 1.65 18.21
CA PHE A 473 17.44 0.78 19.19
C PHE A 473 18.25 0.64 20.49
N ASP A 474 19.56 0.41 20.40
CA ASP A 474 20.38 0.24 21.61
C ASP A 474 20.48 1.54 22.42
N SER A 475 20.59 2.68 21.74
CA SER A 475 20.76 3.98 22.40
C SER A 475 19.43 4.59 22.89
N SER A 476 18.29 4.23 22.29
CA SER A 476 16.95 4.60 22.80
C SER A 476 16.67 4.02 24.20
N ASN A 477 17.27 2.88 24.54
CA ASN A 477 17.17 2.27 25.88
C ASN A 477 17.87 3.12 26.98
N ALA A 478 18.67 4.11 26.60
CA ALA A 478 19.36 5.01 27.53
C ALA A 478 18.57 6.32 27.77
N TYR A 479 17.39 6.48 27.17
CA TYR A 479 16.54 7.64 27.39
C TYR A 479 16.05 7.71 28.84
N THR A 480 15.84 8.91 29.38
CA THR A 480 15.39 9.11 30.77
C THR A 480 14.29 10.15 30.90
N GLY A 481 13.65 10.53 29.78
CA GLY A 481 12.54 11.48 29.81
C GLY A 481 11.21 10.81 30.15
N GLU A 482 10.22 11.61 30.52
CA GLU A 482 8.90 11.16 30.94
C GLU A 482 8.01 10.74 29.76
N PRO A 483 7.06 9.80 29.96
CA PRO A 483 6.03 9.51 28.97
C PRO A 483 5.18 10.74 28.63
N LEU A 484 4.69 10.79 27.40
CA LEU A 484 3.76 11.81 26.92
C LEU A 484 2.42 11.71 27.67
N SER A 485 1.87 12.88 28.03
CA SER A 485 0.59 12.95 28.71
C SER A 485 -0.58 12.61 27.78
N TYR A 486 -1.69 12.15 28.36
CA TYR A 486 -2.95 11.94 27.64
C TYR A 486 -3.36 13.17 26.82
N ASP A 487 -3.40 14.34 27.47
CA ASP A 487 -3.87 15.58 26.83
C ASP A 487 -2.98 15.98 25.65
N TYR A 488 -1.66 15.82 25.77
CA TYR A 488 -0.74 16.11 24.68
C TYR A 488 -0.92 15.14 23.50
N ILE A 489 -1.13 13.84 23.77
CA ILE A 489 -1.40 12.87 22.71
C ILE A 489 -2.74 13.18 22.01
N GLN A 490 -3.77 13.56 22.76
CA GLN A 490 -5.05 13.98 22.17
C GLN A 490 -4.88 15.20 21.26
N GLU A 491 -4.10 16.20 21.71
CA GLU A 491 -3.82 17.41 20.93
C GLU A 491 -3.13 17.08 19.59
N ILE A 492 -2.02 16.34 19.64
CA ILE A 492 -1.23 16.06 18.42
C ILE A 492 -1.90 15.07 17.46
N THR A 493 -2.90 14.31 17.92
CA THR A 493 -3.69 13.37 17.10
C THR A 493 -5.10 13.86 16.78
N ALA A 494 -5.44 15.12 17.11
CA ALA A 494 -6.79 15.66 16.94
C ALA A 494 -7.26 15.70 15.46
N ASP A 495 -6.35 15.98 14.54
CA ASP A 495 -6.56 16.03 13.08
C ASP A 495 -6.44 14.66 12.38
N LEU A 496 -6.17 13.58 13.13
CA LEU A 496 -6.15 12.23 12.60
C LEU A 496 -7.57 11.85 12.17
N LYS A 497 -7.76 11.52 10.90
CA LYS A 497 -9.06 11.15 10.32
C LYS A 497 -9.41 9.70 10.68
N PRO A 498 -10.70 9.35 10.77
CA PRO A 498 -11.11 7.94 10.85
C PRO A 498 -10.41 7.07 9.81
N GLY A 499 -9.98 5.88 10.23
CA GLY A 499 -9.25 4.95 9.38
C GLY A 499 -7.74 5.21 9.27
N GLN A 500 -7.24 6.34 9.79
CA GLN A 500 -5.81 6.63 9.87
C GLN A 500 -5.20 6.08 11.15
N LYS A 501 -3.88 5.96 11.18
CA LYS A 501 -3.11 5.56 12.35
C LYS A 501 -1.84 6.37 12.52
N VAL A 502 -1.27 6.29 13.73
CA VAL A 502 0.06 6.78 14.07
C VAL A 502 0.88 5.65 14.67
N GLN A 503 2.17 5.65 14.43
CA GLN A 503 3.13 4.81 15.14
C GLN A 503 3.48 5.48 16.47
N VAL A 504 3.66 4.66 17.50
CA VAL A 504 4.09 5.08 18.82
C VAL A 504 5.27 4.24 19.29
N TRP A 505 6.10 4.82 20.14
CA TRP A 505 7.21 4.15 20.81
C TRP A 505 6.97 4.11 22.32
N THR A 506 7.18 2.93 22.90
CA THR A 506 7.04 2.63 24.32
C THR A 506 8.18 1.73 24.82
N ASP A 507 8.31 1.59 26.13
CA ASP A 507 9.17 0.55 26.74
C ASP A 507 8.44 -0.79 26.88
N THR A 508 9.17 -1.90 26.84
CA THR A 508 8.57 -3.23 27.09
C THR A 508 8.51 -3.62 28.57
N ASP A 509 9.32 -2.99 29.44
CA ASP A 509 9.57 -3.49 30.80
C ASP A 509 8.50 -3.09 31.83
N SER A 510 7.81 -1.97 31.57
CA SER A 510 6.86 -1.36 32.50
C SER A 510 5.50 -1.11 31.86
N TYR A 511 5.44 -1.11 30.53
CA TYR A 511 4.21 -1.08 29.76
C TYR A 511 3.20 -2.16 30.15
N GLY A 512 1.96 -1.73 30.40
CA GLY A 512 0.86 -2.63 30.76
C GLY A 512 0.97 -3.28 32.14
N ASN A 513 1.89 -2.80 32.98
CA ASN A 513 2.08 -3.28 34.35
C ASN A 513 1.79 -2.15 35.37
N PRO A 514 0.69 -2.24 36.13
CA PRO A 514 0.32 -1.19 37.06
C PRO A 514 1.29 -1.02 38.24
N ASP A 515 2.14 -2.02 38.51
CA ASP A 515 3.13 -1.96 39.58
C ASP A 515 4.44 -1.29 39.17
N ARG A 516 4.58 -0.90 37.88
CA ARG A 516 5.83 -0.39 37.30
C ARG A 516 5.69 0.96 36.60
N VAL A 517 4.59 1.69 36.83
CA VAL A 517 4.30 2.96 36.14
C VAL A 517 5.42 4.01 36.31
N ASN A 518 6.18 3.98 37.40
CA ASN A 518 7.18 4.99 37.77
C ASN A 518 8.66 4.59 37.51
N THR A 519 8.95 3.57 36.69
CA THR A 519 10.34 3.29 36.33
C THR A 519 10.89 4.41 35.43
N THR A 520 12.02 5.02 35.80
CA THR A 520 12.60 6.21 35.14
C THR A 520 13.37 5.91 33.86
N THR A 521 13.71 4.64 33.60
CA THR A 521 14.42 4.23 32.38
C THR A 521 13.50 3.37 31.51
N PRO A 522 13.27 3.74 30.25
CA PRO A 522 12.62 2.87 29.27
C PRO A 522 13.43 1.58 29.11
N GLY A 523 12.76 0.44 29.24
CA GLY A 523 13.28 -0.85 28.83
C GLY A 523 13.44 -0.98 27.30
N PRO A 524 13.61 -2.22 26.78
CA PRO A 524 13.71 -2.47 25.35
C PRO A 524 12.60 -1.79 24.53
N ASN A 525 12.95 -1.30 23.34
CA ASN A 525 12.00 -0.51 22.55
C ASN A 525 10.91 -1.37 21.93
N HIS A 526 9.68 -0.86 22.00
CA HIS A 526 8.55 -1.40 21.27
C HIS A 526 7.84 -0.33 20.45
N TYR A 527 7.61 -0.63 19.19
CA TYR A 527 6.93 0.24 18.23
C TYR A 527 5.63 -0.40 17.81
N TYR A 528 4.52 0.32 17.92
CA TYR A 528 3.20 -0.19 17.52
C TYR A 528 2.24 0.95 17.15
N GLY A 529 0.98 0.65 16.81
CA GLY A 529 0.03 1.63 16.29
C GLY A 529 -1.07 2.07 17.25
N PHE A 530 -1.50 3.33 17.12
CA PHE A 530 -2.84 3.79 17.50
C PHE A 530 -3.64 4.15 16.25
N GLY A 531 -4.86 3.61 16.12
CA GLY A 531 -5.77 3.92 15.00
C GLY A 531 -6.90 4.85 15.41
N LYS A 532 -7.45 5.66 14.51
CA LYS A 532 -8.65 6.47 14.77
C LYS A 532 -9.88 5.76 14.22
N ASN A 533 -10.85 5.43 15.08
CA ASN A 533 -12.11 4.84 14.62
C ASN A 533 -13.07 5.91 14.04
N GLN A 534 -14.19 5.45 13.49
CA GLN A 534 -15.26 6.32 12.96
C GLN A 534 -15.88 7.26 14.00
N ALA A 535 -15.87 6.89 15.28
CA ALA A 535 -16.32 7.74 16.39
C ALA A 535 -15.26 8.77 16.84
N GLY A 536 -14.11 8.84 16.17
CA GLY A 536 -13.03 9.77 16.53
C GLY A 536 -12.27 9.37 17.79
N GLN A 537 -12.34 8.10 18.20
CA GLN A 537 -11.64 7.56 19.37
C GLN A 537 -10.37 6.80 18.94
N LEU A 538 -9.35 6.80 19.80
CA LEU A 538 -8.12 6.07 19.53
C LEU A 538 -8.26 4.59 19.92
N LEU A 539 -7.90 3.71 18.99
CA LEU A 539 -7.87 2.26 19.14
C LEU A 539 -6.47 1.79 19.47
N TYR A 540 -6.40 0.80 20.35
CA TYR A 540 -5.16 0.12 20.72
C TYR A 540 -4.79 -0.94 19.67
N LEU A 541 -3.78 -0.69 18.82
CA LEU A 541 -3.40 -1.58 17.72
C LEU A 541 -1.96 -2.11 17.90
N ASN A 542 -1.70 -2.77 19.03
CA ASN A 542 -0.42 -3.44 19.28
C ASN A 542 -0.35 -4.82 18.60
N HIS A 543 0.64 -4.98 17.73
CA HIS A 543 0.84 -6.20 16.94
C HIS A 543 1.30 -7.42 17.76
N THR A 544 1.72 -7.26 19.02
CA THR A 544 2.05 -8.38 19.92
C THR A 544 0.86 -8.95 20.70
N GLU A 545 -0.31 -8.32 20.62
CA GLU A 545 -1.47 -8.63 21.49
C GLU A 545 -1.20 -8.49 22.99
N GLN A 546 -0.11 -7.82 23.39
CA GLN A 546 0.19 -7.58 24.79
C GLN A 546 -0.98 -6.84 25.44
N VAL A 547 -1.54 -7.43 26.50
CA VAL A 547 -2.67 -6.82 27.21
C VAL A 547 -2.13 -5.77 28.18
N VAL A 548 -2.76 -4.60 28.18
CA VAL A 548 -2.44 -3.51 29.10
C VAL A 548 -3.35 -3.64 30.31
N THR A 549 -2.75 -3.84 31.49
CA THR A 549 -3.49 -3.83 32.75
C THR A 549 -3.39 -2.43 33.37
N TYR A 550 -4.52 -1.87 33.80
CA TYR A 550 -4.61 -0.52 34.37
C TYR A 550 -5.66 -0.46 35.48
N TYR A 551 -5.60 0.55 36.34
CA TYR A 551 -6.67 0.84 37.29
C TYR A 551 -7.61 1.89 36.71
N ASP A 552 -8.92 1.67 36.80
CA ASP A 552 -9.92 2.65 36.41
C ASP A 552 -10.14 3.72 37.50
N ALA A 553 -11.08 4.64 37.25
CA ALA A 553 -11.40 5.73 38.17
C ALA A 553 -11.92 5.27 39.54
N ASN A 554 -12.42 4.03 39.65
CA ASN A 554 -12.87 3.42 40.90
C ASN A 554 -11.75 2.64 41.60
N GLY A 555 -10.56 2.58 41.00
CA GLY A 555 -9.44 1.77 41.49
C GLY A 555 -9.57 0.28 41.15
N GLU A 556 -10.49 -0.10 40.25
CA GLU A 556 -10.66 -1.49 39.83
C GLU A 556 -9.68 -1.82 38.70
N MET A 557 -9.16 -3.05 38.72
CA MET A 557 -8.22 -3.51 37.71
C MET A 557 -8.96 -3.87 36.41
N GLN A 558 -8.58 -3.19 35.33
CA GLN A 558 -9.14 -3.36 33.99
C GLN A 558 -8.08 -3.86 33.00
N ARG A 559 -8.55 -4.38 31.86
CA ARG A 559 -7.70 -4.93 30.80
C ARG A 559 -8.03 -4.32 29.45
N LEU A 560 -7.08 -3.60 28.86
CA LEU A 560 -7.15 -3.09 27.49
C LEU A 560 -6.48 -4.08 26.54
N LYS A 561 -7.27 -4.60 25.59
CA LYS A 561 -6.90 -5.60 24.59
C LYS A 561 -6.85 -4.99 23.20
N TYR A 562 -6.13 -5.65 22.28
CA TYR A 562 -6.05 -5.27 20.88
C TYR A 562 -7.42 -4.93 20.28
N GLY A 563 -7.49 -3.83 19.53
CA GLY A 563 -8.68 -3.35 18.83
C GLY A 563 -9.69 -2.60 19.71
N GLN A 564 -9.47 -2.50 21.02
CA GLN A 564 -10.35 -1.73 21.92
C GLN A 564 -10.00 -0.23 21.91
N VAL A 565 -11.01 0.60 22.23
CA VAL A 565 -10.81 2.03 22.49
C VAL A 565 -9.94 2.20 23.72
N ILE A 566 -8.97 3.12 23.66
CA ILE A 566 -8.08 3.44 24.77
C ILE A 566 -8.79 4.38 25.74
N PRO A 567 -9.15 3.93 26.96
CA PRO A 567 -9.78 4.80 27.96
C PRO A 567 -8.74 5.76 28.56
N LYS A 568 -9.23 6.87 29.14
CA LYS A 568 -8.37 7.93 29.72
C LYS A 568 -7.41 7.37 30.79
N GLU A 569 -7.90 6.41 31.55
CA GLU A 569 -7.22 5.79 32.69
C GLU A 569 -6.09 4.86 32.24
N ALA A 570 -6.11 4.34 31.00
CA ALA A 570 -5.07 3.43 30.52
C ALA A 570 -3.79 4.15 30.07
N TRP A 571 -3.85 5.45 29.77
CA TRP A 571 -2.73 6.20 29.16
C TRP A 571 -1.43 6.20 29.97
N PRO A 572 -1.44 6.39 31.30
CA PRO A 572 -0.23 6.29 32.11
C PRO A 572 0.46 4.92 32.00
N TYR A 573 -0.32 3.86 31.80
CA TYR A 573 0.16 2.48 31.69
C TYR A 573 0.62 2.10 30.29
N LEU A 574 0.26 2.91 29.29
CA LEU A 574 0.75 2.77 27.91
C LEU A 574 2.17 3.31 27.72
N ARG A 575 2.67 4.13 28.65
CA ARG A 575 4.06 4.64 28.68
C ARG A 575 4.59 5.03 27.29
N VAL A 576 3.85 5.89 26.59
CA VAL A 576 4.20 6.33 25.23
C VAL A 576 5.17 7.49 25.33
N PHE A 577 6.37 7.35 24.78
CA PHE A 577 7.38 8.41 24.83
C PHE A 577 7.49 9.20 23.54
N ARG A 578 7.05 8.61 22.41
CA ARG A 578 7.02 9.31 21.13
C ARG A 578 5.84 8.88 20.27
N VAL A 579 5.29 9.85 19.55
CA VAL A 579 4.33 9.63 18.46
C VAL A 579 4.96 10.05 17.14
N TYR A 580 4.80 9.20 16.13
CA TYR A 580 5.25 9.43 14.76
C TYR A 580 4.02 9.56 13.87
N LYS A 581 3.83 10.72 13.25
CA LYS A 581 2.59 11.10 12.55
C LYS A 581 2.82 11.49 11.10
#